data_AF-A0A7D6VPI8-F1
#
_entry.id   AF-A0A7D6VPI8-F1
#
_cell.length_a   1.000
_cell.length_b   1.000
_cell.length_c   1.000
_cell.angle_alpha   90.00
_cell.angle_beta   90.00
_cell.angle_gamma   90.00
#
_symmetry.space_group_name_H-M   'P 1'
#
loop_
_entity.id
_entity.type
_entity.pdbx_description
1 polymer ?
#
loop_
_entity_poly.entity_id
_entity_poly.type
_entity_poly.pdbx_seq_one_letter_code
_entity_poly.pdbx_strand_id
1 'polypeptide(L)'
;MKILILGGTREARNLADIASGERGFDIVSSLAGRVREPVLPVGEVRIGGFGGVSGLRDWLADNGIDVVIDATHPFAGGISANAAAAAARSGLPVLHVRRPGWTERAGDRWIRVPDLAAAAERLAGLGDRVFLTIGRQGVAAFAASDAWFLIRAIDPPAAAMPARAELLLARGPFSVAEESALLAGRRIDVLVTKDSGGALTEAKLTAARALALPVVMIDRPPLPEGAEVVDSVAAAMIWLRSHI
;
A
#
# COMPACT_ATOMS: atom_id res chain seq x y z
N MET A 1 10.64 -26.00 1.65
CA MET A 1 10.08 -24.97 2.53
C MET A 1 8.90 -24.32 1.82
N LYS A 2 7.72 -24.32 2.45
CA LYS A 2 6.49 -23.76 1.90
C LYS A 2 6.22 -22.36 2.47
N ILE A 3 6.02 -21.40 1.56
CA ILE A 3 6.03 -19.97 1.86
C ILE A 3 4.69 -19.37 1.47
N LEU A 4 4.06 -18.68 2.42
CA LEU A 4 2.94 -17.79 2.14
C LEU A 4 3.46 -16.37 1.87
N ILE A 5 3.23 -15.85 0.67
CA ILE A 5 3.48 -14.43 0.35
C ILE A 5 2.16 -13.65 0.43
N LEU A 6 2.00 -12.82 1.45
CA LEU A 6 0.89 -11.86 1.52
C LEU A 6 1.20 -10.69 0.58
N GLY A 7 0.39 -10.51 -0.47
CA GLY A 7 0.76 -9.72 -1.63
C GLY A 7 -0.14 -8.51 -1.93
N GLY A 8 -0.04 -8.05 -3.18
CA GLY A 8 -0.73 -6.88 -3.70
C GLY A 8 0.20 -5.72 -4.07
N THR A 9 1.50 -5.87 -3.85
CA THR A 9 2.55 -4.92 -4.25
C THR A 9 3.36 -5.46 -5.42
N ARG A 10 4.26 -4.62 -5.96
CA ARG A 10 5.24 -5.08 -6.96
C ARG A 10 6.30 -5.96 -6.30
N GLU A 11 6.72 -5.60 -5.10
CA GLU A 11 7.70 -6.33 -4.29
C GLU A 11 7.24 -7.78 -4.07
N ALA A 12 5.97 -7.99 -3.70
CA ALA A 12 5.39 -9.33 -3.56
C ALA A 12 5.45 -10.14 -4.86
N ARG A 13 5.10 -9.51 -6.01
CA ARG A 13 5.13 -10.19 -7.31
C ARG A 13 6.55 -10.53 -7.74
N ASN A 14 7.49 -9.60 -7.58
CA ASN A 14 8.89 -9.81 -7.90
C ASN A 14 9.51 -10.89 -6.99
N LEU A 15 9.13 -10.92 -5.71
CA LEU A 15 9.58 -11.95 -4.79
C LEU A 15 9.07 -13.33 -5.20
N ALA A 16 7.78 -13.45 -5.52
CA ALA A 16 7.19 -14.69 -6.01
C ALA A 16 7.90 -15.18 -7.30
N ASP A 17 8.11 -14.28 -8.26
CA ASP A 17 8.80 -14.60 -9.52
C ASP A 17 10.22 -15.15 -9.30
N ILE A 18 11.03 -14.47 -8.49
CA ILE A 18 12.40 -14.90 -8.20
C ILE A 18 12.41 -16.23 -7.43
N ALA A 19 11.60 -16.33 -6.37
CA ALA A 19 11.62 -17.49 -5.49
C ALA A 19 11.01 -18.73 -6.15
N SER A 20 10.03 -18.60 -7.04
CA SER A 20 9.48 -19.73 -7.82
C SER A 20 10.52 -20.35 -8.78
N GLY A 21 11.57 -19.59 -9.14
CA GLY A 21 12.67 -20.10 -9.96
C GLY A 21 13.75 -20.86 -9.17
N GLU A 22 13.69 -20.88 -7.84
CA GLU A 22 14.73 -21.43 -6.98
C GLU A 22 14.29 -22.77 -6.35
N ARG A 23 15.16 -23.79 -6.40
CA ARG A 23 14.85 -25.10 -5.80
C ARG A 23 14.77 -24.98 -4.29
N GLY A 24 13.81 -25.69 -3.69
CA GLY A 24 13.62 -25.73 -2.23
C GLY A 24 12.49 -24.83 -1.73
N PHE A 25 11.94 -23.96 -2.58
CA PHE A 25 10.79 -23.12 -2.27
C PHE A 25 9.52 -23.62 -2.95
N ASP A 26 8.46 -23.74 -2.16
CA ASP A 26 7.08 -23.93 -2.61
C ASP A 26 6.28 -22.69 -2.19
N ILE A 27 5.61 -22.02 -3.12
CA ILE A 27 5.11 -20.66 -2.91
C ILE A 27 3.63 -20.56 -3.23
N VAL A 28 2.90 -19.99 -2.28
CA VAL A 28 1.52 -19.57 -2.45
C VAL A 28 1.39 -18.08 -2.17
N SER A 29 0.93 -17.33 -3.17
CA SER A 29 0.65 -15.90 -3.03
C SER A 29 -0.80 -15.68 -2.60
N SER A 30 -1.03 -14.72 -1.70
CA SER A 30 -2.37 -14.35 -1.25
C SER A 30 -2.70 -12.90 -1.56
N LEU A 31 -3.80 -12.69 -2.29
CA LEU A 31 -4.33 -11.37 -2.62
C LEU A 31 -5.65 -11.11 -1.91
N ALA A 32 -5.87 -9.88 -1.45
CA ALA A 32 -7.08 -9.52 -0.72
C ALA A 32 -8.36 -9.43 -1.58
N GLY A 33 -8.29 -9.58 -2.90
CA GLY A 33 -9.45 -9.43 -3.80
C GLY A 33 -10.00 -8.00 -3.87
N ARG A 34 -9.15 -6.99 -3.61
CA ARG A 34 -9.54 -5.57 -3.52
C ARG A 34 -9.60 -4.84 -4.86
N VAL A 35 -9.02 -5.46 -5.90
CA VAL A 35 -9.00 -5.00 -7.29
C VAL A 35 -9.75 -6.03 -8.11
N ARG A 36 -10.64 -5.61 -9.02
CA ARG A 36 -11.46 -6.51 -9.84
C ARG A 36 -10.61 -7.41 -10.74
N GLU A 37 -9.61 -6.82 -11.37
CA GLU A 37 -8.66 -7.49 -12.27
C GLU A 37 -7.22 -7.26 -11.77
N PRO A 38 -6.76 -8.03 -10.76
CA PRO A 38 -5.41 -7.90 -10.25
C PRO A 38 -4.40 -8.51 -11.23
N VAL A 39 -3.21 -7.92 -11.30
CA VAL A 39 -2.06 -8.58 -11.93
C VAL A 39 -1.61 -9.70 -11.00
N LEU A 40 -1.73 -10.95 -11.46
CA LEU A 40 -1.39 -12.14 -10.69
C LEU A 40 0.14 -12.34 -10.64
N PRO A 41 0.71 -12.75 -9.49
CA PRO A 41 2.07 -13.27 -9.43
C PRO A 41 2.17 -14.63 -10.14
N VAL A 42 3.40 -15.05 -10.42
CA VAL A 42 3.70 -16.41 -10.88
C VAL A 42 3.40 -17.41 -9.76
N GLY A 43 2.99 -18.63 -10.13
CA GLY A 43 2.77 -19.74 -9.19
C GLY A 43 1.34 -19.82 -8.66
N GLU A 44 1.18 -20.52 -7.53
CA GLU A 44 -0.12 -20.70 -6.88
C GLU A 44 -0.61 -19.38 -6.26
N VAL A 45 -1.88 -19.04 -6.51
CA VAL A 45 -2.49 -17.81 -6.01
C VAL A 45 -3.84 -18.10 -5.36
N ARG A 46 -4.01 -17.63 -4.13
CA ARG A 46 -5.33 -17.52 -3.47
C ARG A 46 -5.81 -16.08 -3.45
N ILE A 47 -7.13 -15.91 -3.58
CA ILE A 47 -7.80 -14.60 -3.51
C ILE A 47 -8.90 -14.66 -2.47
N GLY A 48 -8.86 -13.72 -1.53
CA GLY A 48 -9.86 -13.59 -0.48
C GLY A 48 -9.26 -13.47 0.92
N GLY A 49 -10.07 -13.01 1.86
CA GLY A 49 -9.68 -12.88 3.26
C GLY A 49 -9.45 -14.25 3.93
N PHE A 50 -8.78 -14.22 5.07
CA PHE A 50 -8.54 -15.40 5.91
C PHE A 50 -9.54 -15.55 7.06
N GLY A 51 -10.46 -14.58 7.27
CA GLY A 51 -11.34 -14.61 8.45
C GLY A 51 -10.66 -14.16 9.75
N GLY A 52 -9.73 -13.21 9.66
CA GLY A 52 -9.00 -12.67 10.81
C GLY A 52 -7.84 -13.55 11.26
N VAL A 53 -7.40 -13.38 12.51
CA VAL A 53 -6.22 -14.08 13.07
C VAL A 53 -6.43 -15.58 13.11
N SER A 54 -7.58 -16.04 13.63
CA SER A 54 -7.86 -17.48 13.79
C SER A 54 -7.90 -18.20 12.45
N GLY A 55 -8.63 -17.66 11.48
CA GLY A 55 -8.71 -18.31 10.16
C GLY A 55 -7.40 -18.21 9.36
N LEU A 56 -6.55 -17.21 9.59
CA LEU A 56 -5.19 -17.22 9.04
C LEU A 56 -4.34 -18.32 9.69
N ARG A 57 -4.37 -18.45 11.01
CA ARG A 57 -3.65 -19.52 11.73
C ARG A 57 -4.06 -20.91 11.23
N ASP A 58 -5.37 -21.16 11.13
CA ASP A 58 -5.90 -22.45 10.69
C ASP A 58 -5.46 -22.74 9.26
N TRP A 59 -5.55 -21.74 8.38
CA TRP A 59 -5.09 -21.88 7.01
C TRP A 59 -3.58 -22.16 6.92
N LEU A 60 -2.74 -21.50 7.74
CA LEU A 60 -1.29 -21.76 7.78
C LEU A 60 -1.01 -23.22 8.15
N ALA A 61 -1.72 -23.76 9.15
CA ALA A 61 -1.56 -25.14 9.60
C ALA A 61 -2.06 -26.15 8.55
N ASP A 62 -3.28 -25.96 8.04
CA ASP A 62 -3.92 -26.86 7.06
C ASP A 62 -3.11 -26.95 5.75
N ASN A 63 -2.34 -25.91 5.43
CA ASN A 63 -1.54 -25.85 4.21
C ASN A 63 -0.05 -26.16 4.45
N GLY A 64 0.36 -26.44 5.68
CA GLY A 64 1.75 -26.77 6.02
C GLY A 64 2.72 -25.64 5.68
N ILE A 65 2.37 -24.39 6.02
CA ILE A 65 3.22 -23.23 5.77
C ILE A 65 4.35 -23.18 6.79
N ASP A 66 5.59 -23.06 6.29
CA ASP A 66 6.80 -22.95 7.11
C ASP A 66 7.14 -21.48 7.43
N VAL A 67 6.80 -20.55 6.52
CA VAL A 67 7.18 -19.14 6.61
C VAL A 67 6.09 -18.24 6.03
N VAL A 68 5.87 -17.07 6.65
CA VAL A 68 5.06 -15.98 6.08
C VAL A 68 5.94 -14.81 5.66
N ILE A 69 5.80 -14.36 4.41
CA ILE A 69 6.36 -13.10 3.94
C ILE A 69 5.22 -12.09 3.77
N ASP A 70 5.21 -11.05 4.61
CA ASP A 70 4.32 -9.91 4.45
C ASP A 70 4.95 -8.87 3.51
N ALA A 71 4.63 -8.99 2.23
CA ALA A 71 4.97 -8.03 1.19
C ALA A 71 3.73 -7.20 0.77
N THR A 72 2.78 -6.99 1.68
CA THR A 72 1.57 -6.21 1.40
C THR A 72 1.88 -4.71 1.31
N HIS A 73 0.90 -3.90 0.90
CA HIS A 73 1.08 -2.44 0.83
C HIS A 73 1.41 -1.89 2.22
N PRO A 74 2.28 -0.87 2.40
CA PRO A 74 2.61 -0.30 3.72
C PRO A 74 1.44 0.25 4.55
N PHE A 75 0.24 0.32 3.98
CA PHE A 75 -1.02 0.76 4.61
C PHE A 75 -1.99 -0.41 4.87
N ALA A 76 -1.59 -1.64 4.59
CA ALA A 76 -2.36 -2.85 4.84
C ALA A 76 -2.17 -3.35 6.28
N GLY A 77 -2.10 -2.42 7.25
CA GLY A 77 -1.72 -2.72 8.64
C GLY A 77 -2.59 -3.80 9.31
N GLY A 78 -3.87 -3.91 8.96
CA GLY A 78 -4.75 -4.96 9.49
C GLY A 78 -4.31 -6.38 9.12
N ILE A 79 -3.88 -6.64 7.87
CA ILE A 79 -3.39 -7.97 7.50
C ILE A 79 -1.97 -8.20 8.03
N SER A 80 -1.12 -7.17 8.09
CA SER A 80 0.20 -7.25 8.74
C SER A 80 0.08 -7.64 10.22
N ALA A 81 -0.84 -7.02 10.96
CA ALA A 81 -1.13 -7.36 12.35
C ALA A 81 -1.69 -8.78 12.50
N ASN A 82 -2.60 -9.18 11.60
CA ASN A 82 -3.13 -10.54 11.60
C ASN A 82 -2.04 -11.59 11.33
N ALA A 83 -1.12 -11.30 10.40
CA ALA A 83 0.00 -12.18 10.06
C ALA A 83 0.93 -12.40 11.26
N ALA A 84 1.35 -11.31 11.91
CA ALA A 84 2.18 -11.40 13.10
C ALA A 84 1.48 -12.19 14.23
N ALA A 85 0.21 -11.89 14.50
CA ALA A 85 -0.54 -12.57 15.55
C ALA A 85 -0.80 -14.07 15.24
N ALA A 86 -1.09 -14.41 13.98
CA ALA A 86 -1.33 -15.79 13.58
C ALA A 86 -0.03 -16.61 13.62
N ALA A 87 1.05 -16.07 13.08
CA ALA A 87 2.34 -16.74 13.04
C ALA A 87 2.94 -16.92 14.43
N ALA A 88 2.82 -15.92 15.32
CA ALA A 88 3.23 -16.06 16.73
C ALA A 88 2.49 -17.22 17.44
N ARG A 89 1.20 -17.43 17.12
CA ARG A 89 0.42 -18.56 17.66
C ARG A 89 0.80 -19.91 17.05
N SER A 90 1.32 -19.90 15.83
CA SER A 90 1.78 -21.10 15.11
C SER A 90 3.27 -21.40 15.31
N GLY A 91 4.03 -20.52 15.96
CA GLY A 91 5.48 -20.63 16.07
C GLY A 91 6.21 -20.45 14.73
N LEU A 92 5.61 -19.72 13.79
CA LEU A 92 6.18 -19.51 12.45
C LEU A 92 6.88 -18.15 12.35
N PRO A 93 7.99 -18.05 11.61
CA PRO A 93 8.62 -16.76 11.32
C PRO A 93 7.77 -15.91 10.36
N VAL A 94 7.82 -14.60 10.55
CA VAL A 94 7.22 -13.60 9.65
C VAL A 94 8.26 -12.56 9.28
N LEU A 95 8.50 -12.41 7.98
CA LEU A 95 9.31 -11.33 7.45
C LEU A 95 8.43 -10.25 6.81
N HIS A 96 8.61 -9.00 7.21
CA HIS A 96 7.95 -7.87 6.56
C HIS A 96 8.86 -7.27 5.49
N VAL A 97 8.43 -7.26 4.23
CA VAL A 97 9.13 -6.59 3.13
C VAL A 97 8.55 -5.19 2.97
N ARG A 98 9.23 -4.19 3.54
CA ARG A 98 8.74 -2.82 3.61
C ARG A 98 9.79 -1.81 3.17
N ARG A 99 9.64 -1.34 1.93
CA ARG A 99 10.45 -0.25 1.39
C ARG A 99 10.41 1.03 2.26
N PRO A 100 11.45 1.88 2.24
CA PRO A 100 11.52 3.07 3.09
C PRO A 100 10.39 4.10 2.85
N GLY A 101 10.18 4.95 3.86
CA GLY A 101 9.48 6.24 3.80
C GLY A 101 9.93 7.09 2.62
N TRP A 102 9.06 7.95 2.08
CA TRP A 102 9.62 9.12 1.39
C TRP A 102 10.16 10.11 2.42
N THR A 103 11.24 10.77 2.07
CA THR A 103 11.84 11.84 2.87
C THR A 103 11.59 13.17 2.18
N GLU A 104 11.22 14.17 2.98
CA GLU A 104 10.99 15.52 2.51
C GLU A 104 12.29 16.13 1.95
N ARG A 105 12.20 16.84 0.82
CA ARG A 105 13.32 17.51 0.16
C ARG A 105 13.10 19.02 0.15
N ALA A 106 14.16 19.78 -0.12
CA ALA A 106 14.04 21.23 -0.27
C ALA A 106 12.93 21.60 -1.30
N GLY A 107 12.04 22.51 -0.89
CA GLY A 107 10.88 22.95 -1.69
C GLY A 107 9.62 22.10 -1.51
N ASP A 108 9.69 20.94 -0.85
CA ASP A 108 8.49 20.23 -0.40
C ASP A 108 7.77 21.04 0.69
N ARG A 109 6.44 20.90 0.72
CA ARG A 109 5.55 21.54 1.71
C ARG A 109 4.67 20.48 2.36
N TRP A 110 5.28 19.53 3.06
CA TRP A 110 4.53 18.40 3.60
C TRP A 110 3.89 18.73 4.94
N ILE A 111 2.70 18.19 5.14
CA ILE A 111 1.97 18.24 6.40
C ILE A 111 1.66 16.79 6.78
N ARG A 112 2.40 16.28 7.76
CA ARG A 112 2.25 14.90 8.24
C ARG A 112 1.03 14.78 9.13
N VAL A 113 0.23 13.73 8.91
CA VAL A 113 -0.97 13.44 9.68
C VAL A 113 -1.04 11.95 9.99
N PRO A 114 -1.54 11.54 11.17
CA PRO A 114 -1.49 10.14 11.60
C PRO A 114 -2.40 9.22 10.78
N ASP A 115 -3.49 9.74 10.24
CA ASP A 115 -4.52 8.94 9.56
C ASP A 115 -5.37 9.76 8.57
N LEU A 116 -6.38 9.10 7.99
CA LEU A 116 -7.30 9.69 7.02
C LEU A 116 -8.28 10.70 7.63
N ALA A 117 -8.65 10.55 8.90
CA ALA A 117 -9.57 11.48 9.56
C ALA A 117 -8.86 12.80 9.83
N ALA A 118 -7.65 12.73 10.39
CA ALA A 118 -6.77 13.88 10.55
C ALA A 118 -6.43 14.54 9.21
N ALA A 119 -6.28 13.76 8.14
CA ALA A 119 -6.08 14.31 6.79
C ALA A 119 -7.28 15.13 6.31
N ALA A 120 -8.51 14.67 6.55
CA ALA A 120 -9.74 15.38 6.18
C ALA A 120 -9.90 16.68 6.97
N GLU A 121 -9.67 16.65 8.28
CA GLU A 121 -9.69 17.84 9.15
C GLU A 121 -8.66 18.88 8.72
N ARG A 122 -7.47 18.42 8.30
CA ARG A 122 -6.37 19.30 7.92
C ARG A 122 -6.58 20.05 6.61
N LEU A 123 -7.57 19.69 5.79
CA LEU A 123 -7.84 20.38 4.53
C LEU A 123 -8.31 21.83 4.70
N ALA A 124 -8.92 22.17 5.84
CA ALA A 124 -9.40 23.51 6.11
C ALA A 124 -8.26 24.55 5.95
N GLY A 125 -8.45 25.51 5.04
CA GLY A 125 -7.48 26.56 4.76
C GLY A 125 -6.31 26.18 3.84
N LEU A 126 -6.27 24.96 3.29
CA LEU A 126 -5.25 24.55 2.32
C LEU A 126 -5.66 24.73 0.84
N GLY A 127 -6.94 25.02 0.59
CA GLY A 127 -7.51 25.22 -0.74
C GLY A 127 -8.82 24.46 -0.95
N ASP A 128 -9.45 24.68 -2.09
CA ASP A 128 -10.78 24.15 -2.39
C ASP A 128 -10.74 23.00 -3.41
N ARG A 129 -9.57 22.71 -3.99
CA ARG A 129 -9.40 21.68 -5.03
C ARG A 129 -8.37 20.65 -4.61
N VAL A 130 -8.87 19.54 -4.09
CA VAL A 130 -8.08 18.50 -3.42
C VAL A 130 -7.84 17.33 -4.38
N PHE A 131 -6.60 16.87 -4.49
CA PHE A 131 -6.30 15.62 -5.19
C PHE A 131 -6.06 14.48 -4.20
N LEU A 132 -6.97 13.50 -4.17
CA LEU A 132 -6.84 12.28 -3.39
C LEU A 132 -6.13 11.19 -4.20
N THR A 133 -4.90 10.87 -3.82
CA THR A 133 -4.13 9.74 -4.38
C THR A 133 -4.04 8.57 -3.39
N ILE A 134 -5.09 8.37 -2.60
CA ILE A 134 -5.18 7.34 -1.55
C ILE A 134 -5.81 6.03 -2.04
N GLY A 135 -6.21 5.99 -3.31
CA GLY A 135 -7.00 4.90 -3.90
C GLY A 135 -8.47 4.95 -3.46
N ARG A 136 -9.19 3.84 -3.68
CA ARG A 136 -10.62 3.75 -3.36
C ARG A 136 -10.92 3.65 -1.85
N GLN A 137 -9.95 3.15 -1.07
CA GLN A 137 -10.12 2.91 0.36
C GLN A 137 -9.72 4.15 1.16
N GLY A 138 -10.69 4.68 1.91
CA GLY A 138 -10.52 5.88 2.73
C GLY A 138 -11.22 7.13 2.19
N VAL A 139 -11.81 7.07 0.99
CA VAL A 139 -12.52 8.20 0.38
C VAL A 139 -13.67 8.71 1.27
N ALA A 140 -14.34 7.81 1.99
CA ALA A 140 -15.45 8.16 2.88
C ALA A 140 -15.06 9.13 4.01
N ALA A 141 -13.78 9.18 4.41
CA ALA A 141 -13.30 10.14 5.41
C ALA A 141 -13.47 11.60 4.94
N PHE A 142 -13.57 11.83 3.63
CA PHE A 142 -13.71 13.14 3.01
C PHE A 142 -15.15 13.46 2.60
N ALA A 143 -16.10 12.55 2.83
CA ALA A 143 -17.46 12.66 2.28
C ALA A 143 -18.25 13.89 2.77
N ALA A 144 -17.94 14.39 3.97
CA ALA A 144 -18.58 15.56 4.57
C ALA A 144 -17.94 16.90 4.18
N SER A 145 -16.90 16.91 3.33
CA SER A 145 -16.21 18.13 2.92
C SER A 145 -16.90 18.79 1.72
N ASP A 146 -16.98 20.12 1.74
CA ASP A 146 -17.52 20.96 0.65
C ASP A 146 -16.50 21.29 -0.45
N ALA A 147 -15.24 20.90 -0.26
CA ALA A 147 -14.19 21.06 -1.26
C ALA A 147 -14.50 20.23 -2.53
N TRP A 148 -13.90 20.61 -3.64
CA TRP A 148 -13.92 19.81 -4.86
C TRP A 148 -12.78 18.80 -4.85
N PHE A 149 -13.06 17.53 -5.16
CA PHE A 149 -12.10 16.45 -5.09
C PHE A 149 -11.84 15.82 -6.47
N LEU A 150 -10.57 15.75 -6.86
CA LEU A 150 -10.12 14.75 -7.84
C LEU A 150 -9.76 13.47 -7.07
N ILE A 151 -10.35 12.34 -7.43
CA ILE A 151 -10.12 11.06 -6.75
C ILE A 151 -9.50 10.09 -7.74
N ARG A 152 -8.26 9.64 -7.49
CA ARG A 152 -7.63 8.63 -8.34
C ARG A 152 -7.67 7.25 -7.69
N ALA A 153 -8.27 6.29 -8.40
CA ALA A 153 -8.39 4.90 -7.96
C ALA A 153 -8.27 3.93 -9.15
N ILE A 154 -7.97 2.65 -8.88
CA ILE A 154 -8.02 1.60 -9.92
C ILE A 154 -9.46 1.18 -10.17
N ASP A 155 -10.19 0.90 -9.10
CA ASP A 155 -11.62 0.58 -9.10
C ASP A 155 -12.38 1.66 -8.33
N PRO A 156 -13.67 1.90 -8.65
CA PRO A 156 -14.47 2.92 -7.97
C PRO A 156 -14.60 2.65 -6.47
N PRO A 157 -14.66 3.71 -5.62
CA PRO A 157 -15.07 3.57 -4.23
C PRO A 157 -16.48 2.97 -4.13
N ALA A 158 -16.66 2.05 -3.18
CA ALA A 158 -17.99 1.51 -2.86
C ALA A 158 -18.66 2.27 -1.70
N ALA A 159 -17.90 3.12 -1.00
CA ALA A 159 -18.35 3.92 0.13
C ALA A 159 -18.78 5.32 -0.35
N ALA A 160 -19.35 6.11 0.56
CA ALA A 160 -19.73 7.49 0.29
C ALA A 160 -18.55 8.30 -0.29
N MET A 161 -18.86 9.14 -1.28
CA MET A 161 -17.92 10.08 -1.89
C MET A 161 -18.30 11.51 -1.50
N PRO A 162 -17.33 12.45 -1.53
CA PRO A 162 -17.64 13.87 -1.43
C PRO A 162 -18.65 14.28 -2.50
N ALA A 163 -19.54 15.22 -2.17
CA ALA A 163 -20.60 15.67 -3.07
C ALA A 163 -20.05 16.30 -4.37
N ARG A 164 -18.88 16.94 -4.29
CA ARG A 164 -18.20 17.59 -5.41
C ARG A 164 -16.94 16.80 -5.75
N ALA A 165 -17.07 15.77 -6.59
CA ALA A 165 -15.94 14.92 -6.94
C ALA A 165 -15.89 14.55 -8.43
N GLU A 166 -14.67 14.41 -8.94
CA GLU A 166 -14.33 13.76 -10.21
C GLU A 166 -13.57 12.47 -9.90
N LEU A 167 -14.02 11.34 -10.46
CA LEU A 167 -13.33 10.05 -10.33
C LEU A 167 -12.45 9.79 -11.55
N LEU A 168 -11.14 9.71 -11.32
CA LEU A 168 -10.15 9.30 -12.30
C LEU A 168 -9.77 7.83 -12.09
N LEU A 169 -10.32 6.95 -12.92
CA LEU A 169 -9.95 5.54 -12.93
C LEU A 169 -8.64 5.35 -13.70
N ALA A 170 -7.55 5.08 -12.98
CA ALA A 170 -6.23 4.95 -13.55
C ALA A 170 -5.35 4.01 -12.73
N ARG A 171 -4.46 3.29 -13.42
CA ARG A 171 -3.45 2.40 -12.84
C ARG A 171 -2.07 2.89 -13.24
N GLY A 172 -1.22 3.16 -12.26
CA GLY A 172 0.15 3.61 -12.49
C GLY A 172 1.10 2.48 -12.97
N PRO A 173 2.40 2.78 -13.07
CA PRO A 173 3.07 4.00 -12.62
C PRO A 173 2.72 5.24 -13.45
N PHE A 174 2.91 6.42 -12.87
CA PHE A 174 2.68 7.72 -13.53
C PHE A 174 3.99 8.48 -13.61
N SER A 175 4.21 9.20 -14.72
CA SER A 175 5.38 10.05 -14.90
C SER A 175 5.19 11.42 -14.25
N VAL A 176 6.29 12.14 -14.00
CA VAL A 176 6.25 13.51 -13.46
C VAL A 176 5.51 14.45 -14.43
N ALA A 177 5.70 14.28 -15.75
CA ALA A 177 5.04 15.11 -16.75
C ALA A 177 3.52 14.96 -16.72
N GLU A 178 3.02 13.72 -16.62
CA GLU A 178 1.58 13.44 -16.50
C GLU A 178 1.01 14.01 -15.21
N GLU A 179 1.72 13.85 -14.08
CA GLU A 179 1.29 14.41 -12.79
C GLU A 179 1.25 15.94 -12.82
N SER A 180 2.28 16.60 -13.37
CA SER A 180 2.32 18.06 -13.49
C SER A 180 1.19 18.59 -14.36
N ALA A 181 0.93 17.94 -15.51
CA ALA A 181 -0.17 18.31 -16.40
C ALA A 181 -1.54 18.09 -15.72
N LEU A 182 -1.69 17.01 -14.95
CA LEU A 182 -2.91 16.73 -14.21
C LEU A 182 -3.17 17.76 -13.12
N LEU A 183 -2.17 18.04 -12.28
CA LEU A 183 -2.24 19.01 -11.19
C LEU A 183 -2.58 20.41 -11.71
N ALA A 184 -1.85 20.88 -12.74
CA ALA A 184 -2.09 22.19 -13.35
C ALA A 184 -3.45 22.26 -14.06
N GLY A 185 -3.77 21.26 -14.89
CA GLY A 185 -5.01 21.24 -15.67
C GLY A 185 -6.27 21.17 -14.82
N ARG A 186 -6.20 20.56 -13.62
CA ARG A 186 -7.32 20.52 -12.67
C ARG A 186 -7.24 21.63 -11.63
N ARG A 187 -6.22 22.51 -11.69
CA ARG A 187 -5.96 23.58 -10.72
C ARG A 187 -6.01 23.03 -9.30
N ILE A 188 -5.23 21.98 -9.04
CA ILE A 188 -5.18 21.35 -7.72
C ILE A 188 -4.46 22.30 -6.75
N ASP A 189 -5.07 22.52 -5.59
CA ASP A 189 -4.52 23.35 -4.52
C ASP A 189 -3.74 22.51 -3.51
N VAL A 190 -4.19 21.27 -3.24
CA VAL A 190 -3.59 20.39 -2.23
C VAL A 190 -3.61 18.93 -2.67
N LEU A 191 -2.48 18.24 -2.45
CA LEU A 191 -2.35 16.81 -2.68
C LEU A 191 -2.52 16.06 -1.34
N VAL A 192 -3.37 15.04 -1.30
CA VAL A 192 -3.48 14.12 -0.16
C VAL A 192 -2.99 12.74 -0.60
N THR A 193 -1.99 12.23 0.12
CA THR A 193 -1.39 10.93 -0.21
C THR A 193 -1.00 10.14 1.03
N LYS A 194 -1.04 8.82 0.87
CA LYS A 194 -0.41 7.86 1.77
C LYS A 194 1.10 7.85 1.53
N ASP A 195 1.92 7.88 2.58
CA ASP A 195 3.38 7.64 2.50
C ASP A 195 3.65 6.19 2.09
N SER A 196 3.46 5.91 0.81
CA SER A 196 3.56 4.56 0.26
C SER A 196 5.01 4.19 -0.02
N GLY A 197 5.92 5.16 -0.06
CA GLY A 197 7.32 4.97 -0.44
C GLY A 197 7.51 4.51 -1.88
N GLY A 198 8.77 4.28 -2.25
CA GLY A 198 9.14 3.73 -3.54
C GLY A 198 9.13 4.75 -4.68
N ALA A 199 10.15 4.66 -5.54
CA ALA A 199 10.38 5.60 -6.64
C ALA A 199 9.21 5.67 -7.64
N LEU A 200 8.58 4.52 -7.93
CA LEU A 200 7.51 4.41 -8.94
C LEU A 200 6.21 5.15 -8.58
N THR A 201 6.04 5.58 -7.32
CA THR A 201 4.87 6.35 -6.90
C THR A 201 5.23 7.76 -6.42
N GLU A 202 6.49 8.17 -6.56
CA GLU A 202 6.99 9.48 -6.11
C GLU A 202 6.66 10.63 -7.08
N ALA A 203 6.32 10.33 -8.34
CA ALA A 203 6.13 11.35 -9.39
C ALA A 203 5.18 12.50 -9.00
N LYS A 204 4.07 12.17 -8.33
CA LYS A 204 3.11 13.17 -7.81
C LYS A 204 3.70 14.14 -6.79
N LEU A 205 4.67 13.69 -5.98
CA LEU A 205 5.35 14.53 -5.00
C LEU A 205 6.33 15.48 -5.70
N THR A 206 7.01 14.98 -6.73
CA THR A 206 7.90 15.82 -7.55
C THR A 206 7.11 16.89 -8.29
N ALA A 207 5.95 16.53 -8.86
CA ALA A 207 5.05 17.47 -9.51
C ALA A 207 4.46 18.50 -8.52
N ALA A 208 4.02 18.05 -7.34
CA ALA A 208 3.52 18.94 -6.28
C ALA A 208 4.61 19.93 -5.82
N ARG A 209 5.85 19.48 -5.66
CA ARG A 209 7.01 20.34 -5.33
C ARG A 209 7.24 21.40 -6.40
N ALA A 210 7.25 21.02 -7.67
CA ALA A 210 7.46 21.94 -8.79
C ALA A 210 6.38 23.03 -8.86
N LEU A 211 5.16 22.71 -8.42
CA LEU A 211 4.02 23.64 -8.34
C LEU A 211 3.87 24.31 -6.96
N ALA A 212 4.81 24.07 -6.03
CA ALA A 212 4.78 24.55 -4.65
C ALA A 212 3.47 24.23 -3.90
N LEU A 213 2.82 23.10 -4.21
CA LEU A 213 1.57 22.68 -3.58
C LEU A 213 1.82 22.07 -2.20
N PRO A 214 0.98 22.37 -1.18
CA PRO A 214 0.96 21.61 0.05
C PRO A 214 0.63 20.13 -0.21
N VAL A 215 1.29 19.24 0.53
CA VAL A 215 1.02 17.80 0.50
C VAL A 215 0.61 17.34 1.90
N VAL A 216 -0.65 16.95 2.07
CA VAL A 216 -1.10 16.24 3.26
C VAL A 216 -0.64 14.79 3.14
N MET A 217 0.39 14.45 3.90
CA MET A 217 1.06 13.16 3.87
C MET A 217 0.57 12.32 5.05
N ILE A 218 -0.19 11.28 4.76
CA ILE A 218 -0.69 10.35 5.77
C ILE A 218 0.46 9.42 6.18
N ASP A 219 0.64 9.30 7.49
CA ASP A 219 1.63 8.45 8.12
C ASP A 219 1.27 6.98 7.96
N ARG A 220 2.30 6.14 7.94
CA ARG A 220 2.09 4.72 7.79
C ARG A 220 1.63 4.14 9.12
N PRO A 221 0.74 3.12 9.12
CA PRO A 221 0.49 2.38 10.34
C PRO A 221 1.80 1.78 10.89
N PRO A 222 1.95 1.69 12.22
CA PRO A 222 3.11 1.07 12.84
C PRO A 222 3.21 -0.40 12.43
N LEU A 223 4.43 -0.92 12.47
CA LEU A 223 4.63 -2.37 12.36
C LEU A 223 4.19 -3.06 13.65
N PRO A 224 3.90 -4.38 13.58
CA PRO A 224 3.81 -5.20 14.77
C PRO A 224 5.07 -5.07 15.64
N GLU A 225 4.91 -5.13 16.95
CA GLU A 225 6.04 -5.11 17.88
C GLU A 225 6.98 -6.30 17.63
N GLY A 226 8.29 -6.05 17.63
CA GLY A 226 9.30 -7.08 17.36
C GLY A 226 9.34 -7.58 15.90
N ALA A 227 8.64 -6.91 14.97
CA ALA A 227 8.64 -7.30 13.57
C ALA A 227 10.05 -7.35 12.97
N GLU A 228 10.38 -8.46 12.31
CA GLU A 228 11.56 -8.55 11.46
C GLU A 228 11.26 -7.93 10.09
N VAL A 229 12.14 -7.03 9.64
CA VAL A 229 11.87 -6.17 8.48
C VAL A 229 13.08 -6.11 7.57
N VAL A 230 12.81 -6.22 6.27
CA VAL A 230 13.76 -5.89 5.21
C VAL A 230 13.14 -4.88 4.25
N ASP A 231 13.98 -4.08 3.60
CA ASP A 231 13.54 -2.98 2.76
C ASP A 231 13.37 -3.34 1.27
N SER A 232 13.79 -4.55 0.88
CA SER A 232 13.95 -4.94 -0.52
C SER A 232 13.71 -6.43 -0.74
N VAL A 233 13.35 -6.76 -1.99
CA VAL A 233 13.16 -8.15 -2.44
C VAL A 233 14.48 -8.94 -2.35
N ALA A 234 15.62 -8.29 -2.65
CA ALA A 234 16.92 -8.92 -2.56
C ALA A 234 17.25 -9.36 -1.12
N ALA A 235 17.01 -8.48 -0.13
CA ALA A 235 17.19 -8.82 1.28
C ALA A 235 16.22 -9.91 1.74
N ALA A 236 14.97 -9.92 1.25
CA ALA A 236 14.02 -10.99 1.53
C ALA A 236 14.49 -12.35 0.99
N MET A 237 15.10 -12.39 -0.20
CA MET A 237 15.68 -13.62 -0.74
C MET A 237 16.88 -14.12 0.06
N ILE A 238 17.75 -13.21 0.53
CA ILE A 238 18.86 -13.58 1.42
C ILE A 238 18.32 -14.21 2.70
N TRP A 239 17.29 -13.59 3.28
CA TRP A 239 16.62 -14.11 4.47
C TRP A 239 15.98 -15.47 4.22
N LEU A 240 15.26 -15.66 3.11
CA LEU A 240 14.65 -16.96 2.78
C LEU A 240 15.67 -18.08 2.64
N ARG A 241 16.82 -17.78 2.03
CA ARG A 241 17.92 -18.76 1.86
C ARG A 241 18.58 -19.15 3.17
N SER A 242 18.52 -18.32 4.21
CA SER A 242 19.05 -18.67 5.54
C SER A 242 18.10 -19.55 6.36
N HIS A 243 16.90 -19.84 5.83
CA HIS A 243 15.85 -20.64 6.48
C HIS A 243 15.59 -21.99 5.77
N ILE A 244 16.38 -22.31 4.74
CA ILE A 244 16.45 -23.65 4.14
C ILE A 244 17.44 -24.50 4.93
#